data_AF-A0A9E5YK15-F1
#
_entry.id   AF-A0A9E5YK15-F1
#
_cell.length_a   1.000
_cell.length_b   1.000
_cell.length_c   1.000
_cell.angle_alpha   90.00
_cell.angle_beta   90.00
_cell.angle_gamma   90.00
#
_symmetry.space_group_name_H-M   'P 1'
#
loop_
_entity.id
_entity.type
_entity.pdbx_description
1 polymer ?
#
loop_
_entity_poly.entity_id
_entity_poly.type
_entity_poly.pdbx_seq_one_letter_code
_entity_poly.pdbx_strand_id
1 'polypeptide(L)'
;MMPTFVKQFTGKSMWVIFGSLITLDLLSFLTLHTSVETVLFTASLILLVFIANKSPEWLFPIAMAEIIATSNGHSFNTVLFGVSVGLRIAIFAVLVIASGIKLVRKRENPIPHRYRIVSILLVAVVIYGAILGLLNGNGMRNLYLDANGYLAIGYIFAAWIWVRNADSRRQLFQAVGAGILWIAIKTLLFLFMFGHLHPKTLDPIYKWIRDTRLGEVTLQGGNIYRIFLQSQWFLVPAMLTTAAYIWLAERSRETGVRVLFMITFAAILASLSRSFWVALVVTVPILAVAVLRWSGWKKFVNKIPDFAAVKIGTVAMLWVIIAIPIYQSTNFSFFSDLFSGRATGVSDVAIDSRQSLLTPMIDAVIDSPATGYGLGSTLTYNTSDPRWIDDHETNIVETYAFEWGWLDIWIKFGILGVFALLWLAFLITQDLWQLFRIDKPRRWLHLSLLLSLIGIYVVHFFSPYLNHPIGWGTIAIIIALIPFEDRRLEAVRVKEPVQARRRKRAGVIARKAD
;
A
#
# COMPACT_ATOMS: atom_id res chain seq x y z
N MET A 1 -20.92 22.14 7.20
CA MET A 1 -20.60 21.16 8.27
C MET A 1 -19.74 20.05 7.65
N MET A 2 -18.53 19.76 8.16
CA MET A 2 -17.70 18.70 7.57
C MET A 2 -18.37 17.31 7.72
N PRO A 3 -18.30 16.44 6.70
CA PRO A 3 -18.79 15.06 6.82
C PRO A 3 -18.00 14.30 7.89
N THR A 4 -18.69 13.42 8.62
CA THR A 4 -18.06 12.49 9.57
C THR A 4 -17.02 11.60 8.88
N PHE A 5 -16.08 11.03 9.63
CA PHE A 5 -15.06 10.13 9.05
C PHE A 5 -15.72 9.05 8.22
N VAL A 6 -16.68 8.33 8.81
CA VAL A 6 -17.36 7.22 8.15
C VAL A 6 -18.02 7.68 6.84
N LYS A 7 -18.65 8.86 6.80
CA LYS A 7 -19.31 9.38 5.58
C LYS A 7 -18.34 9.73 4.45
N GLN A 8 -17.06 9.93 4.72
CA GLN A 8 -16.04 10.16 3.68
C GLN A 8 -15.68 8.86 2.96
N PHE A 9 -15.69 7.73 3.68
CA PHE A 9 -15.38 6.41 3.15
C PHE A 9 -16.62 5.62 2.72
N THR A 10 -17.81 5.94 3.23
CA THR A 10 -19.05 5.26 2.88
C THR A 10 -19.84 6.00 1.80
N GLY A 11 -20.53 5.22 0.97
CA GLY A 11 -21.38 5.72 -0.10
C GLY A 11 -21.68 4.61 -1.10
N LYS A 12 -22.52 4.92 -2.11
CA LYS A 12 -22.90 3.94 -3.15
C LYS A 12 -21.67 3.32 -3.81
N SER A 13 -20.68 4.15 -4.20
CA SER A 13 -19.51 3.65 -4.90
C SER A 13 -18.62 2.75 -4.05
N MET A 14 -18.50 3.01 -2.74
CA MET A 14 -17.76 2.13 -1.83
C MET A 14 -18.36 0.72 -1.83
N TRP A 15 -19.68 0.60 -1.69
CA TRP A 15 -20.35 -0.71 -1.65
C TRP A 15 -20.32 -1.42 -3.01
N VAL A 16 -20.43 -0.69 -4.12
CA VAL A 16 -20.28 -1.26 -5.47
C VAL A 16 -18.86 -1.81 -5.66
N ILE A 17 -17.83 -1.06 -5.28
CA ILE A 17 -16.44 -1.52 -5.39
C ILE A 17 -16.21 -2.71 -4.46
N PHE A 18 -16.67 -2.65 -3.21
CA PHE A 18 -16.56 -3.74 -2.25
C PHE A 18 -17.20 -5.03 -2.77
N GLY A 19 -18.44 -4.95 -3.28
CA GLY A 19 -19.11 -6.09 -3.92
C GLY A 19 -18.35 -6.60 -5.14
N SER A 20 -17.82 -5.70 -5.98
CA SER A 20 -17.05 -6.07 -7.17
C SER A 20 -15.75 -6.80 -6.80
N LEU A 21 -15.08 -6.42 -5.72
CA LEU A 21 -13.87 -7.10 -5.23
C LEU A 21 -14.18 -8.51 -4.72
N ILE A 22 -15.30 -8.69 -4.00
CA ILE A 22 -15.76 -10.02 -3.57
C ILE A 22 -16.08 -10.88 -4.80
N THR A 23 -16.85 -10.33 -5.75
CA THR A 23 -17.19 -11.04 -6.99
C THR A 23 -15.94 -11.40 -7.78
N LEU A 24 -14.95 -10.51 -7.86
CA LEU A 24 -13.67 -10.77 -8.52
C LEU A 24 -12.95 -11.98 -7.90
N ASP A 25 -12.84 -12.05 -6.58
CA ASP A 25 -12.19 -13.19 -5.91
C ASP A 25 -12.99 -14.48 -6.04
N LEU A 26 -14.33 -14.42 -5.94
CA LEU A 26 -15.18 -15.60 -6.13
C LEU A 26 -15.07 -16.15 -7.55
N LEU A 27 -15.13 -15.28 -8.57
CA LEU A 27 -14.96 -15.68 -9.96
C LEU A 27 -13.53 -16.20 -10.21
N SER A 28 -12.52 -15.55 -9.63
CA SER A 28 -11.14 -16.02 -9.68
C SER A 28 -11.01 -17.44 -9.13
N PHE A 29 -11.55 -17.69 -7.93
CA PHE A 29 -11.53 -19.01 -7.30
C PHE A 29 -12.22 -20.08 -8.15
N LEU A 30 -13.37 -19.76 -8.76
CA LEU A 30 -14.17 -20.71 -9.53
C LEU A 30 -13.61 -20.99 -10.94
N THR A 31 -12.82 -20.09 -11.50
CA THR A 31 -12.41 -20.14 -12.92
C THR A 31 -10.91 -20.31 -13.12
N LEU A 32 -10.09 -20.26 -12.07
CA LEU A 32 -8.64 -20.39 -12.14
C LEU A 32 -8.22 -21.63 -12.95
N HIS A 33 -7.29 -21.45 -13.88
CA HIS A 33 -6.77 -22.49 -14.79
C HIS A 33 -7.79 -23.06 -15.78
N THR A 34 -8.91 -22.37 -16.00
CA THR A 34 -9.89 -22.74 -17.03
C THR A 34 -9.88 -21.73 -18.18
N SER A 35 -10.38 -22.11 -19.36
CA SER A 35 -10.54 -21.18 -20.49
C SER A 35 -11.44 -19.98 -20.16
N VAL A 36 -12.33 -20.13 -19.17
CA VAL A 36 -13.22 -19.05 -18.69
C VAL A 36 -12.41 -17.91 -18.06
N GLU A 37 -11.26 -18.20 -17.43
CA GLU A 37 -10.37 -17.19 -16.84
C GLU A 37 -9.93 -16.15 -17.90
N THR A 38 -9.52 -16.62 -19.08
CA THR A 38 -9.09 -15.74 -20.18
C THR A 38 -10.26 -14.92 -20.75
N VAL A 39 -11.47 -15.49 -20.78
CA VAL A 39 -12.68 -14.76 -21.17
C VAL A 39 -12.98 -13.64 -20.17
N LEU A 40 -12.91 -13.92 -18.86
CA LEU A 40 -13.14 -12.94 -17.80
C LEU A 40 -12.05 -11.86 -17.76
N PHE A 41 -10.78 -12.22 -18.01
CA PHE A 41 -9.70 -11.27 -18.21
C PHE A 41 -10.02 -10.30 -19.36
N THR A 42 -10.42 -10.84 -20.52
CA THR A 42 -10.73 -10.04 -21.72
C THR A 42 -11.95 -9.14 -21.50
N ALA A 43 -13.00 -9.67 -20.89
CA ALA A 43 -14.19 -8.89 -20.53
C ALA A 43 -13.85 -7.76 -19.55
N SER A 44 -13.01 -8.02 -18.55
CA SER A 44 -12.53 -7.02 -17.60
C SER A 44 -11.73 -5.93 -18.31
N LEU A 45 -10.85 -6.28 -19.26
CA LEU A 45 -10.10 -5.33 -20.06
C LEU A 45 -11.02 -4.43 -20.91
N ILE A 46 -12.00 -5.01 -21.61
CA ILE A 46 -12.98 -4.25 -22.40
C ILE A 46 -13.76 -3.28 -21.50
N LEU A 47 -14.20 -3.74 -20.32
CA LEU A 47 -14.88 -2.90 -19.34
C LEU A 47 -14.00 -1.73 -18.87
N LEU A 48 -12.71 -1.99 -18.58
CA LEU A 48 -11.76 -0.95 -18.19
C LEU A 48 -11.55 0.10 -19.29
N VAL A 49 -11.44 -0.34 -20.55
CA VAL A 49 -11.36 0.58 -21.71
C VAL A 49 -12.64 1.40 -21.87
N PHE A 50 -13.81 0.78 -21.67
CA PHE A 50 -15.08 1.49 -21.67
C PHE A 50 -15.15 2.56 -20.56
N ILE A 51 -14.73 2.21 -19.34
CA ILE A 51 -14.63 3.15 -18.21
C ILE A 51 -13.64 4.27 -18.53
N ALA A 52 -12.50 3.95 -19.14
CA ALA A 52 -11.50 4.95 -19.55
C ALA A 52 -12.05 5.97 -20.55
N ASN A 53 -13.05 5.60 -21.35
CA ASN A 53 -13.69 6.53 -22.27
C ASN A 53 -14.85 7.30 -21.65
N LYS A 54 -15.67 6.66 -20.80
CA LYS A 54 -16.91 7.24 -20.28
C LYS A 54 -16.75 7.98 -18.95
N SER A 55 -15.93 7.45 -18.04
CA SER A 55 -15.77 7.97 -16.68
C SER A 55 -14.34 7.72 -16.17
N PRO A 56 -13.33 8.31 -16.83
CA PRO A 56 -11.93 7.97 -16.56
C PRO A 56 -11.43 8.37 -15.16
N GLU A 57 -12.15 9.24 -14.46
CA GLU A 57 -11.89 9.56 -13.04
C GLU A 57 -11.93 8.32 -12.13
N TRP A 58 -12.61 7.25 -12.53
CA TRP A 58 -12.65 5.99 -11.79
C TRP A 58 -11.45 5.08 -12.01
N LEU A 59 -10.63 5.31 -13.04
CA LEU A 59 -9.49 4.43 -13.34
C LEU A 59 -8.50 4.34 -12.18
N PHE A 60 -8.14 5.48 -11.59
CA PHE A 60 -7.20 5.50 -10.47
C PHE A 60 -7.80 4.89 -9.19
N PRO A 61 -9.02 5.27 -8.74
CA PRO A 61 -9.69 4.58 -7.64
C PRO A 61 -9.83 3.06 -7.82
N ILE A 62 -10.21 2.58 -9.02
CA ILE A 62 -10.33 1.14 -9.32
C ILE A 62 -8.96 0.46 -9.20
N ALA A 63 -7.91 1.05 -9.77
CA ALA A 63 -6.56 0.51 -9.66
C ALA A 63 -6.10 0.43 -8.21
N MET A 64 -6.37 1.44 -7.40
CA MET A 64 -6.00 1.42 -5.97
C MET A 64 -6.80 0.36 -5.21
N ALA A 65 -8.11 0.21 -5.45
CA ALA A 65 -8.92 -0.82 -4.84
C ALA A 65 -8.41 -2.24 -5.17
N GLU A 66 -8.03 -2.46 -6.43
CA GLU A 66 -7.47 -3.74 -6.87
C GLU A 66 -6.12 -4.03 -6.19
N ILE A 67 -5.18 -3.08 -6.21
CA ILE A 67 -3.86 -3.25 -5.58
C ILE A 67 -3.99 -3.61 -4.09
N ILE A 68 -4.93 -2.98 -3.39
CA ILE A 68 -5.20 -3.25 -1.98
C ILE A 68 -5.83 -4.62 -1.77
N ALA A 69 -6.66 -5.11 -2.70
CA ALA A 69 -7.45 -6.32 -2.51
C ALA A 69 -6.77 -7.61 -2.96
N THR A 70 -5.92 -7.57 -4.00
CA THR A 70 -5.51 -8.76 -4.77
C THR A 70 -4.01 -9.09 -4.68
N SER A 71 -3.26 -8.45 -3.76
CA SER A 71 -1.81 -8.67 -3.51
C SER A 71 -0.89 -8.55 -4.74
N ASN A 72 -0.82 -9.57 -5.62
CA ASN A 72 -0.05 -9.58 -6.87
C ASN A 72 -0.88 -9.35 -8.14
N GLY A 73 -2.22 -9.41 -8.04
CA GLY A 73 -3.10 -9.03 -9.15
C GLY A 73 -3.28 -10.09 -10.25
N HIS A 74 -3.07 -11.36 -9.89
CA HIS A 74 -3.30 -12.53 -10.73
C HIS A 74 -4.72 -13.11 -10.51
N SER A 75 -5.72 -12.27 -10.21
CA SER A 75 -7.11 -12.71 -10.05
C SER A 75 -7.64 -13.36 -11.33
N PHE A 76 -7.28 -12.80 -12.49
CA PHE A 76 -7.41 -13.45 -13.79
C PHE A 76 -6.10 -13.30 -14.55
N ASN A 77 -5.74 -14.34 -15.29
CA ASN A 77 -4.50 -14.40 -16.06
C ASN A 77 -4.79 -14.75 -17.52
N THR A 78 -3.89 -14.28 -18.38
CA THR A 78 -3.78 -14.74 -19.76
C THR A 78 -2.31 -14.90 -20.11
N VAL A 79 -2.00 -15.77 -21.08
CA VAL A 79 -0.63 -15.98 -21.53
C VAL A 79 -0.42 -15.18 -22.81
N LEU A 80 0.49 -14.21 -22.78
CA LEU A 80 0.90 -13.40 -23.94
C LEU A 80 2.39 -13.63 -24.19
N PHE A 81 2.76 -14.08 -25.39
CA PHE A 81 4.16 -14.34 -25.78
C PHE A 81 4.93 -15.24 -24.80
N GLY A 82 4.26 -16.25 -24.22
CA GLY A 82 4.86 -17.16 -23.24
C GLY A 82 5.00 -16.59 -21.81
N VAL A 83 4.51 -15.37 -21.55
CA VAL A 83 4.51 -14.74 -20.23
C VAL A 83 3.08 -14.67 -19.69
N SER A 84 2.89 -15.08 -18.43
CA SER A 84 1.62 -14.90 -17.73
C SER A 84 1.41 -13.44 -17.35
N VAL A 85 0.33 -12.85 -17.85
CA VAL A 85 -0.06 -11.47 -17.60
C VAL A 85 -1.32 -11.46 -16.75
N GLY A 86 -1.19 -10.94 -15.53
CA GLY A 86 -2.30 -10.79 -14.59
C GLY A 86 -3.15 -9.55 -14.85
N LEU A 87 -4.39 -9.58 -14.38
CA LEU A 87 -5.38 -8.50 -14.49
C LEU A 87 -4.82 -7.13 -14.04
N ARG A 88 -3.95 -7.10 -13.03
CA ARG A 88 -3.34 -5.84 -12.58
C ARG A 88 -2.53 -5.14 -13.67
N ILE A 89 -1.77 -5.88 -14.46
CA ILE A 89 -0.97 -5.29 -15.56
C ILE A 89 -1.93 -4.67 -16.58
N ALA A 90 -3.07 -5.32 -16.86
CA ALA A 90 -4.09 -4.76 -17.74
C ALA A 90 -4.70 -3.46 -17.18
N ILE A 91 -5.09 -3.45 -15.89
CA ILE A 91 -5.59 -2.25 -15.21
C ILE A 91 -4.56 -1.12 -15.24
N PHE A 92 -3.31 -1.44 -14.91
CA PHE A 92 -2.20 -0.51 -14.93
C PHE A 92 -1.94 0.06 -16.32
N ALA A 93 -1.91 -0.78 -17.35
CA ALA A 93 -1.70 -0.37 -18.73
C ALA A 93 -2.81 0.58 -19.20
N VAL A 94 -4.09 0.24 -18.99
CA VAL A 94 -5.21 1.11 -19.32
C VAL A 94 -5.12 2.45 -18.58
N LEU A 95 -4.80 2.43 -17.28
CA LEU A 95 -4.63 3.64 -16.47
C LEU A 95 -3.52 4.55 -17.02
N VAL A 96 -2.34 4.01 -17.32
CA VAL A 96 -1.19 4.77 -17.81
C VAL A 96 -1.43 5.28 -19.22
N ILE A 97 -1.97 4.45 -20.12
CA ILE A 97 -2.30 4.86 -21.49
C ILE A 97 -3.34 5.98 -21.49
N ALA A 98 -4.43 5.83 -20.73
CA ALA A 98 -5.46 6.87 -20.62
C ALA A 98 -4.90 8.17 -20.02
N SER A 99 -4.00 8.05 -19.04
CA SER A 99 -3.28 9.18 -18.45
C SER A 99 -2.40 9.90 -19.48
N GLY A 100 -1.65 9.14 -20.30
CA GLY A 100 -0.82 9.67 -21.37
C GLY A 100 -1.63 10.37 -22.47
N ILE A 101 -2.73 9.76 -22.92
CA ILE A 101 -3.65 10.35 -23.91
C ILE A 101 -4.20 11.69 -23.39
N LYS A 102 -4.62 11.75 -22.13
CA LYS A 102 -5.13 12.99 -21.53
C LYS A 102 -4.05 14.07 -21.45
N LEU A 103 -2.82 13.71 -21.11
CA LEU A 103 -1.67 14.63 -21.07
C LEU A 103 -1.39 15.25 -22.44
N VAL A 104 -1.35 14.42 -23.49
CA VAL A 104 -1.10 14.86 -24.88
C VAL A 104 -2.25 15.74 -25.39
N ARG A 105 -3.51 15.37 -25.13
CA ARG A 105 -4.68 16.11 -25.62
C ARG A 105 -4.86 17.47 -24.94
N LYS A 106 -4.70 17.55 -23.62
CA LYS A 106 -4.95 18.79 -22.87
C LYS A 106 -3.80 19.79 -22.92
N ARG A 107 -2.58 19.35 -23.27
CA ARG A 107 -1.35 20.18 -23.25
C ARG A 107 -1.09 20.92 -21.94
N GLU A 108 -1.74 20.49 -20.86
CA GLU A 108 -1.52 21.00 -19.51
C GLU A 108 -0.68 20.01 -18.74
N ASN A 109 0.37 20.47 -18.07
CA ASN A 109 1.17 19.63 -17.19
C ASN A 109 0.48 19.51 -15.80
N PRO A 110 -0.09 18.34 -15.45
CA PRO A 110 -0.74 18.08 -14.15
C PRO A 110 0.25 18.13 -12.99
N ILE A 111 1.53 17.88 -13.28
CA ILE A 111 2.54 17.64 -12.26
C ILE A 111 2.85 18.99 -11.60
N PRO A 112 2.66 19.10 -10.27
CA PRO A 112 2.96 20.34 -9.57
C PRO A 112 4.43 20.71 -9.77
N HIS A 113 4.71 22.00 -9.98
CA HIS A 113 6.05 22.50 -10.35
C HIS A 113 7.18 21.93 -9.48
N ARG A 114 6.94 21.85 -8.17
CA ARG A 114 7.88 21.32 -7.17
C ARG A 114 8.27 19.86 -7.40
N TYR A 115 7.38 19.05 -7.96
CA TYR A 115 7.60 17.61 -8.18
C TYR A 115 8.16 17.29 -9.57
N ARG A 116 8.18 18.25 -10.50
CA ARG A 116 8.58 17.99 -11.90
C ARG A 116 9.97 17.40 -12.02
N ILE A 117 10.95 17.98 -11.33
CA ILE A 117 12.34 17.55 -11.43
C ILE A 117 12.51 16.14 -10.87
N VAL A 118 11.95 15.87 -9.68
CA VAL A 118 12.04 14.52 -9.10
C VAL A 118 11.28 13.48 -9.93
N SER A 119 10.16 13.84 -10.55
CA SER A 119 9.43 12.95 -11.45
C SER A 119 10.23 12.61 -12.72
N ILE A 120 10.89 13.60 -13.32
CA ILE A 120 11.78 13.38 -14.47
C ILE A 120 12.94 12.49 -14.05
N LEU A 121 13.54 12.77 -12.89
CA LEU A 121 14.64 11.97 -12.35
C LEU A 121 14.24 10.52 -12.11
N LEU A 122 13.07 10.26 -11.52
CA LEU A 122 12.56 8.90 -11.29
C LEU A 122 12.40 8.12 -12.61
N VAL A 123 11.80 8.74 -13.63
CA VAL A 123 11.65 8.11 -14.95
C VAL A 123 13.02 7.89 -15.60
N ALA A 124 13.91 8.89 -15.53
CA ALA A 124 15.25 8.80 -16.09
C ALA A 124 16.07 7.69 -15.43
N VAL A 125 15.96 7.51 -14.11
CA VAL A 125 16.62 6.44 -13.37
C VAL A 125 16.13 5.06 -13.81
N VAL A 126 14.82 4.87 -14.00
CA VAL A 126 14.27 3.60 -14.49
C VAL A 126 14.76 3.28 -15.90
N ILE A 127 14.74 4.28 -16.80
CA ILE A 127 15.26 4.12 -18.17
C ILE A 127 16.76 3.82 -18.14
N TYR A 128 17.53 4.56 -17.33
CA TYR A 128 18.96 4.36 -17.14
C TYR A 128 19.27 2.94 -16.66
N GLY A 129 18.57 2.45 -15.63
CA GLY A 129 18.76 1.10 -15.12
C GLY A 129 18.40 0.02 -16.15
N ALA A 130 17.37 0.24 -16.98
CA ALA A 130 17.05 -0.66 -18.08
C ALA A 130 18.15 -0.71 -19.14
N ILE A 131 18.67 0.45 -19.57
CA ILE A 131 19.77 0.54 -20.52
C ILE A 131 21.02 -0.12 -19.96
N LEU A 132 21.39 0.18 -18.71
CA LEU A 132 22.56 -0.38 -18.05
C LEU A 132 22.45 -1.90 -17.92
N GLY A 133 21.26 -2.43 -17.59
CA GLY A 133 21.02 -3.86 -17.52
C GLY A 133 21.21 -4.56 -18.87
N LEU A 134 20.76 -3.94 -19.96
CA LEU A 134 21.01 -4.44 -21.31
C LEU A 134 22.50 -4.41 -21.68
N LEU A 135 23.21 -3.32 -21.35
CA LEU A 135 24.63 -3.17 -21.63
C LEU A 135 25.50 -4.17 -20.84
N ASN A 136 25.09 -4.50 -19.62
CA ASN A 136 25.76 -5.49 -18.77
C ASN A 136 25.39 -6.94 -19.11
N GLY A 137 24.53 -7.16 -20.12
CA GLY A 137 24.16 -8.50 -20.57
C GLY A 137 23.15 -9.22 -19.66
N ASN A 138 22.39 -8.49 -18.83
CA ASN A 138 21.38 -9.09 -17.98
C ASN A 138 20.27 -9.75 -18.83
N GLY A 139 19.78 -10.90 -18.40
CA GLY A 139 18.76 -11.65 -19.14
C GLY A 139 17.46 -10.86 -19.33
N MET A 140 16.93 -10.83 -20.55
CA MET A 140 15.70 -10.09 -20.91
C MET A 140 14.49 -10.44 -20.04
N ARG A 141 14.37 -11.71 -19.64
CA ARG A 141 13.30 -12.17 -18.74
C ARG A 141 13.43 -11.52 -17.36
N ASN A 142 14.62 -11.51 -16.77
CA ASN A 142 14.87 -10.90 -15.46
C ASN A 142 14.67 -9.39 -15.53
N LEU A 143 15.17 -8.75 -16.59
CA LEU A 143 14.96 -7.32 -16.83
C LEU A 143 13.48 -6.97 -16.89
N TYR A 144 12.66 -7.73 -17.62
CA TYR A 144 11.22 -7.51 -17.68
C TYR A 144 10.53 -7.67 -16.31
N LEU A 145 10.81 -8.77 -15.62
CA LEU A 145 10.19 -9.08 -14.33
C LEU A 145 10.56 -8.02 -13.28
N ASP A 146 11.79 -7.54 -13.32
CA ASP A 146 12.30 -6.52 -12.42
C ASP A 146 11.77 -5.12 -12.76
N ALA A 147 11.80 -4.73 -14.04
CA ALA A 147 11.29 -3.45 -14.51
C ALA A 147 9.81 -3.25 -14.16
N ASN A 148 9.00 -4.33 -14.18
CA ASN A 148 7.59 -4.28 -13.81
C ASN A 148 7.35 -3.67 -12.42
N GLY A 149 8.24 -3.94 -11.45
CA GLY A 149 8.18 -3.36 -10.10
C GLY A 149 8.32 -1.83 -10.09
N TYR A 150 9.20 -1.29 -10.93
CA TYR A 150 9.52 0.13 -11.00
C TYR A 150 8.64 0.93 -11.97
N LEU A 151 8.09 0.28 -13.00
CA LEU A 151 7.10 0.93 -13.88
C LEU A 151 5.87 1.42 -13.10
N ALA A 152 5.58 0.81 -11.94
CA ALA A 152 4.51 1.23 -11.04
C ALA A 152 4.62 2.68 -10.54
N ILE A 153 5.74 3.38 -10.73
CA ILE A 153 5.83 4.85 -10.60
C ILE A 153 4.75 5.55 -11.44
N GLY A 154 4.27 4.92 -12.51
CA GLY A 154 3.08 5.31 -13.28
C GLY A 154 1.85 5.68 -12.44
N TYR A 155 1.65 5.04 -11.28
CA TYR A 155 0.55 5.36 -10.37
C TYR A 155 0.66 6.79 -9.81
N ILE A 156 1.86 7.29 -9.55
CA ILE A 156 2.07 8.67 -9.07
C ILE A 156 1.61 9.67 -10.13
N PHE A 157 1.93 9.43 -11.40
CA PHE A 157 1.48 10.28 -12.50
C PHE A 157 -0.03 10.25 -12.67
N ALA A 158 -0.63 9.06 -12.58
CA ALA A 158 -2.06 8.89 -12.62
C ALA A 158 -2.77 9.64 -11.47
N ALA A 159 -2.21 9.63 -10.26
CA ALA A 159 -2.74 10.37 -9.12
C ALA A 159 -2.89 11.88 -9.42
N TRP A 160 -1.85 12.53 -9.95
CA TRP A 160 -1.90 13.96 -10.32
C TRP A 160 -2.91 14.27 -11.45
N ILE A 161 -3.15 13.30 -12.34
CA ILE A 161 -4.04 13.49 -13.48
C ILE A 161 -5.51 13.33 -13.10
N TRP A 162 -5.82 12.34 -12.27
CA TRP A 162 -7.20 11.91 -12.01
C TRP A 162 -7.76 12.41 -10.68
N VAL A 163 -6.91 12.69 -9.68
CA VAL A 163 -7.35 13.13 -8.35
C VAL A 163 -7.01 14.61 -8.14
N ARG A 164 -7.98 15.49 -8.42
CA ARG A 164 -7.76 16.95 -8.42
C ARG A 164 -8.70 17.69 -7.48
N ASN A 165 -9.97 17.32 -7.49
CA ASN A 165 -11.04 17.98 -6.74
C ASN A 165 -11.54 17.13 -5.56
N ALA A 166 -12.45 17.71 -4.76
CA ALA A 166 -13.02 17.02 -3.59
C ALA A 166 -13.78 15.73 -3.95
N ASP A 167 -14.46 15.69 -5.10
CA ASP A 167 -15.23 14.53 -5.53
C ASP A 167 -14.33 13.36 -5.91
N SER A 168 -13.29 13.57 -6.72
CA SER A 168 -12.30 12.54 -7.06
C SER A 168 -11.54 12.02 -5.84
N ARG A 169 -11.22 12.89 -4.87
CA ARG A 169 -10.65 12.45 -3.58
C ARG A 169 -11.64 11.61 -2.77
N ARG A 170 -12.93 11.95 -2.79
CA ARG A 170 -13.96 11.15 -2.13
C ARG A 170 -14.12 9.78 -2.80
N GLN A 171 -14.11 9.72 -4.13
CA GLN A 171 -14.13 8.46 -4.88
C GLN A 171 -12.91 7.59 -4.50
N LEU A 172 -11.72 8.19 -4.41
CA LEU A 172 -10.51 7.50 -3.95
C LEU A 172 -10.67 6.98 -2.52
N PHE A 173 -11.17 7.79 -1.58
CA PHE A 173 -11.42 7.33 -0.21
C PHE A 173 -12.39 6.15 -0.17
N GLN A 174 -13.47 6.19 -0.94
CA GLN A 174 -14.44 5.10 -1.03
C GLN A 174 -13.83 3.81 -1.59
N ALA A 175 -12.98 3.92 -2.62
CA ALA A 175 -12.29 2.78 -3.22
C ALA A 175 -11.23 2.17 -2.28
N VAL A 176 -10.40 3.03 -1.66
CA VAL A 176 -9.39 2.62 -0.67
C VAL A 176 -10.06 2.00 0.56
N GLY A 177 -11.15 2.60 1.04
CA GLY A 177 -11.94 2.05 2.14
C GLY A 177 -12.55 0.69 1.83
N ALA A 178 -13.06 0.49 0.61
CA ALA A 178 -13.56 -0.81 0.15
C ALA A 178 -12.44 -1.86 0.11
N GLY A 179 -11.28 -1.52 -0.46
CA GLY A 179 -10.12 -2.41 -0.50
C GLY A 179 -9.63 -2.80 0.88
N ILE A 180 -9.44 -1.84 1.79
CA ILE A 180 -8.99 -2.07 3.18
C ILE A 180 -9.98 -2.95 3.94
N LEU A 181 -11.28 -2.67 3.80
CA LEU A 181 -12.31 -3.47 4.46
C LEU A 181 -12.28 -4.91 3.94
N TRP A 182 -12.18 -5.07 2.63
CA TRP A 182 -12.17 -6.40 2.02
C TRP A 182 -10.93 -7.20 2.40
N ILE A 183 -9.72 -6.64 2.33
CA ILE A 183 -8.52 -7.37 2.72
C ILE A 183 -8.52 -7.73 4.21
N ALA A 184 -9.05 -6.87 5.08
CA ALA A 184 -9.19 -7.19 6.50
C ALA A 184 -10.17 -8.34 6.73
N ILE A 185 -11.35 -8.30 6.10
CA ILE A 185 -12.34 -9.39 6.17
C ILE A 185 -11.75 -10.68 5.59
N LYS A 186 -11.13 -10.62 4.41
CA LYS A 186 -10.47 -11.76 3.76
C LYS A 186 -9.43 -12.42 4.68
N THR A 187 -8.63 -11.60 5.37
CA THR A 187 -7.63 -12.10 6.33
C THR A 187 -8.28 -12.87 7.48
N LEU A 188 -9.31 -12.29 8.10
CA LEU A 188 -10.02 -12.91 9.22
C LEU A 188 -10.82 -14.13 8.78
N LEU A 189 -11.37 -14.11 7.56
CA LEU A 189 -12.05 -15.25 6.95
C LEU A 189 -11.08 -16.40 6.73
N PHE A 190 -9.90 -16.16 6.17
CA PHE A 190 -8.89 -17.21 6.03
C PHE A 190 -8.40 -17.73 7.37
N LEU A 191 -8.23 -16.86 8.37
CA LEU A 191 -7.89 -17.29 9.73
C LEU A 191 -8.94 -18.27 10.28
N PHE A 192 -10.22 -17.92 10.11
CA PHE A 192 -11.32 -18.80 10.47
C PHE A 192 -11.29 -20.11 9.66
N MET A 193 -11.23 -20.04 8.34
CA MET A 193 -11.29 -21.23 7.47
C MET A 193 -10.16 -22.21 7.78
N PHE A 194 -8.90 -21.74 7.81
CA PHE A 194 -7.76 -22.62 8.05
C PHE A 194 -7.72 -23.17 9.48
N GLY A 195 -8.22 -22.41 10.47
CA GLY A 195 -8.28 -22.89 11.85
C GLY A 195 -9.37 -23.93 12.14
N HIS A 196 -10.36 -24.11 11.26
CA HIS A 196 -11.59 -24.86 11.58
C HIS A 196 -12.04 -25.86 10.51
N LEU A 197 -11.72 -25.62 9.23
CA LEU A 197 -12.17 -26.50 8.16
C LEU A 197 -11.24 -27.71 8.02
N HIS A 198 -11.82 -28.83 7.61
CA HIS A 198 -11.07 -30.04 7.35
C HIS A 198 -10.02 -29.82 6.22
N PRO A 199 -8.80 -30.40 6.32
CA PRO A 199 -7.73 -30.20 5.34
C PRO A 199 -8.16 -30.38 3.87
N LYS A 200 -8.94 -31.41 3.56
CA LYS A 200 -9.49 -31.64 2.19
C LYS A 200 -10.30 -30.46 1.64
N THR A 201 -10.99 -29.70 2.49
CA THR A 201 -11.73 -28.49 2.09
C THR A 201 -10.80 -27.30 1.88
N LEU A 202 -9.64 -27.30 2.55
CA LEU A 202 -8.64 -26.25 2.46
C LEU A 202 -7.75 -26.39 1.22
N ASP A 203 -7.53 -27.60 0.69
CA ASP A 203 -6.65 -27.82 -0.46
C ASP A 203 -6.98 -26.92 -1.68
N PRO A 204 -8.24 -26.79 -2.13
CA PRO A 204 -8.58 -25.90 -3.24
C PRO A 204 -8.35 -24.42 -2.91
N ILE A 205 -8.63 -24.02 -1.66
CA ILE A 205 -8.47 -22.64 -1.19
C ILE A 205 -6.99 -22.27 -1.12
N TYR A 206 -6.17 -23.15 -0.55
CA TYR A 206 -4.73 -22.98 -0.45
C TYR A 206 -4.09 -22.93 -1.84
N LYS A 207 -4.50 -23.82 -2.75
CA LYS A 207 -4.07 -23.80 -4.15
C LYS A 207 -4.43 -22.48 -4.83
N TRP A 208 -5.65 -21.98 -4.66
CA TRP A 208 -6.06 -20.67 -5.19
C TRP A 208 -5.21 -19.53 -4.61
N ILE A 209 -5.02 -19.47 -3.30
CA ILE A 209 -4.19 -18.45 -2.63
C ILE A 209 -2.76 -18.47 -3.19
N ARG A 210 -2.17 -19.65 -3.34
CA ARG A 210 -0.81 -19.84 -3.86
C ARG A 210 -0.69 -19.44 -5.34
N ASP A 211 -1.57 -19.98 -6.18
CA ASP A 211 -1.48 -19.83 -7.63
C ASP A 211 -1.81 -18.40 -8.09
N THR A 212 -2.72 -17.71 -7.39
CA THR A 212 -2.98 -16.27 -7.59
C THR A 212 -1.97 -15.37 -6.87
N ARG A 213 -1.02 -15.98 -6.14
CA ARG A 213 0.02 -15.29 -5.35
C ARG A 213 -0.59 -14.25 -4.39
N LEU A 214 -1.73 -14.58 -3.78
CA LEU A 214 -2.41 -13.71 -2.83
C LEU A 214 -1.61 -13.56 -1.53
N GLY A 215 -0.96 -14.63 -1.09
CA GLY A 215 -0.18 -14.64 0.13
C GLY A 215 0.24 -16.04 0.57
N GLU A 216 0.65 -16.13 1.83
CA GLU A 216 1.14 -17.33 2.47
C GLU A 216 0.31 -17.64 3.72
N VAL A 217 -0.12 -18.89 3.83
CA VAL A 217 -0.78 -19.41 5.02
C VAL A 217 0.15 -20.44 5.65
N THR A 218 0.56 -20.19 6.90
CA THR A 218 1.53 -21.06 7.59
C THR A 218 1.02 -21.44 8.96
N LEU A 219 1.02 -22.74 9.27
CA LEU A 219 0.73 -23.25 10.60
C LEU A 219 1.79 -22.74 11.59
N GLN A 220 1.39 -22.26 12.77
CA GLN A 220 2.30 -21.83 13.84
C GLN A 220 2.32 -22.80 15.03
N GLY A 221 1.29 -23.65 15.16
CA GLY A 221 1.14 -24.63 16.24
C GLY A 221 -0.34 -24.90 16.53
N GLY A 222 -0.69 -26.13 16.90
CA GLY A 222 -2.09 -26.54 17.12
C GLY A 222 -2.97 -26.27 15.90
N ASN A 223 -4.01 -25.45 16.07
CA ASN A 223 -4.92 -25.00 15.00
C ASN A 223 -4.71 -23.52 14.63
N ILE A 224 -3.56 -22.94 14.96
CA ILE A 224 -3.32 -21.51 14.76
C ILE A 224 -2.49 -21.27 13.50
N TYR A 225 -3.07 -20.49 12.59
CA TYR A 225 -2.46 -20.15 11.31
C TYR A 225 -2.08 -18.67 11.25
N ARG A 226 -0.91 -18.41 10.68
CA ARG A 226 -0.54 -17.08 10.20
C ARG A 226 -1.13 -16.87 8.82
N ILE A 227 -1.85 -15.77 8.62
CA ILE A 227 -2.42 -15.38 7.33
C ILE A 227 -1.70 -14.14 6.81
N PHE A 228 -0.67 -14.33 5.99
CA PHE A 228 0.13 -13.24 5.44
C PHE A 228 -0.26 -12.97 3.98
N LEU A 229 -0.98 -11.87 3.72
CA LEU A 229 -1.23 -11.37 2.36
C LEU A 229 -0.35 -10.16 2.10
N GLN A 230 0.36 -10.11 0.98
CA GLN A 230 1.33 -9.03 0.71
C GLN A 230 0.71 -7.63 0.75
N SER A 231 -0.55 -7.50 0.30
CA SER A 231 -1.31 -6.25 0.33
C SER A 231 -1.77 -5.81 1.73
N GLN A 232 -1.59 -6.61 2.78
CA GLN A 232 -1.90 -6.23 4.17
C GLN A 232 -1.10 -5.02 4.65
N TRP A 233 -0.05 -4.62 3.92
CA TRP A 233 0.63 -3.36 4.16
C TRP A 233 -0.35 -2.19 4.29
N PHE A 234 -1.40 -2.12 3.46
CA PHE A 234 -2.38 -1.03 3.51
C PHE A 234 -3.20 -0.97 4.82
N LEU A 235 -3.21 -2.05 5.62
CA LEU A 235 -3.81 -2.04 6.95
C LEU A 235 -3.01 -1.16 7.91
N VAL A 236 -1.69 -1.03 7.74
CA VAL A 236 -0.84 -0.19 8.60
C VAL A 236 -1.21 1.29 8.45
N PRO A 237 -1.22 1.90 7.24
CA PRO A 237 -1.76 3.25 7.04
C PRO A 237 -3.21 3.43 7.51
N ALA A 238 -4.06 2.42 7.33
CA ALA A 238 -5.45 2.46 7.79
C ALA A 238 -5.55 2.55 9.33
N MET A 239 -4.76 1.73 10.02
CA MET A 239 -4.68 1.71 11.47
C MET A 239 -4.11 3.02 12.02
N LEU A 240 -3.06 3.56 11.39
CA LEU A 240 -2.50 4.87 11.74
C LEU A 240 -3.51 6.00 11.54
N THR A 241 -4.29 5.94 10.46
CA THR A 241 -5.31 6.94 10.14
C THR A 241 -6.47 6.93 11.12
N THR A 242 -6.99 5.73 11.44
CA THR A 242 -8.04 5.57 12.45
C THR A 242 -7.55 5.92 13.86
N ALA A 243 -6.32 5.56 14.23
CA ALA A 243 -5.69 5.98 15.47
C ALA A 243 -5.57 7.51 15.56
N ALA A 244 -4.97 8.15 14.55
CA ALA A 244 -4.82 9.59 14.52
C ALA A 244 -6.18 10.30 14.58
N TYR A 245 -7.22 9.76 13.96
CA TYR A 245 -8.59 10.30 14.06
C TYR A 245 -9.12 10.24 15.50
N ILE A 246 -9.04 9.09 16.16
CA ILE A 246 -9.51 8.92 17.54
C ILE A 246 -8.80 9.89 18.51
N TRP A 247 -7.53 10.21 18.25
CA TRP A 247 -6.73 11.06 19.12
C TRP A 247 -6.82 12.56 18.83
N LEU A 248 -6.89 12.95 17.55
CA LEU A 248 -6.73 14.34 17.13
C LEU A 248 -8.02 14.96 16.56
N ALA A 249 -8.99 14.17 16.12
CA ALA A 249 -10.22 14.72 15.55
C ALA A 249 -11.18 15.22 16.63
N GLU A 250 -11.87 16.32 16.34
CA GLU A 250 -12.91 16.88 17.21
C GLU A 250 -14.08 15.89 17.41
N ARG A 251 -14.44 15.16 16.36
CA ARG A 251 -15.46 14.09 16.38
C ARG A 251 -14.87 12.70 16.65
N SER A 252 -13.94 12.62 17.59
CA SER A 252 -13.20 11.39 17.93
C SER A 252 -14.04 10.24 18.53
N ARG A 253 -15.34 10.44 18.79
CA ARG A 253 -16.22 9.43 19.41
C ARG A 253 -17.06 8.61 18.43
N GLU A 254 -16.76 8.64 17.13
CA GLU A 254 -17.48 7.82 16.13
C GLU A 254 -17.23 6.31 16.32
N THR A 255 -18.29 5.53 16.59
CA THR A 255 -18.21 4.07 16.79
C THR A 255 -17.65 3.35 15.56
N GLY A 256 -18.05 3.76 14.34
CA GLY A 256 -17.57 3.13 13.11
C GLY A 256 -16.05 3.21 12.93
N VAL A 257 -15.39 4.25 13.43
CA VAL A 257 -13.92 4.37 13.39
C VAL A 257 -13.25 3.34 14.30
N ARG A 258 -13.84 3.08 15.47
CA ARG A 258 -13.34 2.09 16.43
C ARG A 258 -13.49 0.67 15.91
N VAL A 259 -14.63 0.37 15.28
CA VAL A 259 -14.86 -0.91 14.62
C VAL A 259 -13.85 -1.12 13.49
N LEU A 260 -13.61 -0.09 12.67
CA LEU A 260 -12.60 -0.17 11.62
C LEU A 260 -11.18 -0.36 12.19
N PHE A 261 -10.81 0.39 13.24
CA PHE A 261 -9.54 0.19 13.94
C PHE A 261 -9.42 -1.26 14.45
N MET A 262 -10.45 -1.78 15.12
CA MET A 262 -10.48 -3.14 15.67
C MET A 262 -10.29 -4.19 14.58
N ILE A 263 -11.00 -4.08 13.46
CA ILE A 263 -10.91 -5.02 12.33
C ILE A 263 -9.54 -4.95 11.66
N THR A 264 -9.01 -3.75 11.40
CA THR A 264 -7.68 -3.59 10.80
C THR A 264 -6.57 -4.08 11.72
N PHE A 265 -6.67 -3.80 13.02
CA PHE A 265 -5.69 -4.26 14.00
C PHE A 265 -5.73 -5.78 14.16
N ALA A 266 -6.92 -6.39 14.19
CA ALA A 266 -7.06 -7.85 14.23
C ALA A 266 -6.44 -8.53 13.00
N ALA A 267 -6.65 -7.98 11.80
CA ALA A 267 -6.03 -8.49 10.59
C ALA A 267 -4.49 -8.34 10.59
N ILE A 268 -3.96 -7.24 11.14
CA ILE A 268 -2.50 -7.09 11.35
C ILE A 268 -1.99 -8.15 12.33
N LEU A 269 -2.67 -8.38 13.45
CA LEU A 269 -2.30 -9.43 14.42
C LEU A 269 -2.32 -10.82 13.77
N ALA A 270 -3.36 -11.14 12.98
CA ALA A 270 -3.48 -12.40 12.25
C ALA A 270 -2.36 -12.61 11.21
N SER A 271 -1.80 -11.52 10.67
CA SER A 271 -0.67 -11.60 9.72
C SER A 271 0.65 -11.98 10.36
N LEU A 272 0.85 -11.68 11.66
CA LEU A 272 2.11 -11.82 12.38
C LEU A 272 3.35 -11.34 11.57
N SER A 273 3.18 -10.31 10.74
CA SER A 273 4.22 -9.79 9.86
C SER A 273 5.20 -8.91 10.63
N ARG A 274 6.47 -9.33 10.72
CA ARG A 274 7.52 -8.60 11.44
C ARG A 274 7.75 -7.20 10.88
N SER A 275 7.72 -7.06 9.56
CA SER A 275 7.94 -5.77 8.93
C SER A 275 6.82 -4.77 9.26
N PHE A 276 5.57 -5.22 9.38
CA PHE A 276 4.48 -4.36 9.86
C PHE A 276 4.70 -3.93 11.32
N TRP A 277 5.14 -4.84 12.17
CA TRP A 277 5.48 -4.50 13.56
C TRP A 277 6.61 -3.48 13.66
N VAL A 278 7.66 -3.61 12.85
CA VAL A 278 8.74 -2.60 12.79
C VAL A 278 8.18 -1.23 12.39
N ALA A 279 7.30 -1.17 11.38
CA ALA A 279 6.62 0.07 10.99
C ALA A 279 5.87 0.70 12.17
N LEU A 280 5.12 -0.11 12.92
CA LEU A 280 4.31 0.34 14.05
C LEU A 280 5.17 0.76 15.25
N VAL A 281 6.24 0.02 15.56
CA VAL A 281 7.20 0.34 16.62
C VAL A 281 7.86 1.70 16.37
N VAL A 282 8.11 2.06 15.11
CA VAL A 282 8.64 3.39 14.78
C VAL A 282 7.54 4.47 14.78
N THR A 283 6.39 4.21 14.16
CA THR A 283 5.38 5.25 13.89
C THR A 283 4.44 5.55 15.06
N VAL A 284 4.14 4.56 15.91
CA VAL A 284 3.24 4.74 17.07
C VAL A 284 3.86 5.66 18.14
N PRO A 285 5.15 5.54 18.52
CA PRO A 285 5.77 6.50 19.43
C PRO A 285 5.77 7.92 18.86
N ILE A 286 6.02 8.09 17.56
CA ILE A 286 5.96 9.41 16.91
C ILE A 286 4.54 9.97 16.98
N LEU A 287 3.50 9.14 16.74
CA LEU A 287 2.10 9.53 16.94
C LEU A 287 1.83 9.94 18.39
N ALA A 288 2.29 9.17 19.37
CA ALA A 288 2.08 9.46 20.78
C ALA A 288 2.73 10.80 21.18
N VAL A 289 3.99 11.02 20.80
CA VAL A 289 4.72 12.28 21.01
C VAL A 289 3.98 13.44 20.34
N ALA A 290 3.50 13.25 19.11
CA ALA A 290 2.72 14.24 18.38
C ALA A 290 1.43 14.61 19.14
N VAL A 291 0.65 13.61 19.54
CA VAL A 291 -0.60 13.82 20.30
C VAL A 291 -0.31 14.52 21.62
N LEU A 292 0.72 14.12 22.36
CA LEU A 292 1.15 14.76 23.60
C LEU A 292 1.51 16.23 23.39
N ARG A 293 2.30 16.52 22.34
CA ARG A 293 2.77 17.88 22.01
C ARG A 293 1.62 18.83 21.62
N TRP A 294 0.61 18.34 20.90
CA TRP A 294 -0.42 19.19 20.28
C TRP A 294 -1.81 19.12 20.91
N SER A 295 -2.18 18.00 21.52
CA SER A 295 -3.44 17.84 22.27
C SER A 295 -3.26 18.00 23.78
N GLY A 296 -2.03 17.85 24.29
CA GLY A 296 -1.70 17.96 25.71
C GLY A 296 -1.96 16.67 26.50
N TRP A 297 -1.28 16.55 27.65
CA TRP A 297 -1.30 15.35 28.52
C TRP A 297 -2.71 14.94 28.95
N LYS A 298 -3.57 15.90 29.33
CA LYS A 298 -4.95 15.59 29.78
C LYS A 298 -5.78 14.90 28.68
N LYS A 299 -5.75 15.43 27.45
CA LYS A 299 -6.45 14.80 26.32
C LYS A 299 -5.84 13.44 25.98
N PHE A 300 -4.52 13.31 26.13
CA PHE A 300 -3.83 12.04 25.96
C PHE A 300 -4.37 10.99 26.94
N VAL A 301 -4.27 11.22 28.24
CA VAL A 301 -4.72 10.24 29.24
C VAL A 301 -6.20 9.89 29.11
N ASN A 302 -7.06 10.87 28.78
CA ASN A 302 -8.50 10.67 28.66
C ASN A 302 -8.95 9.70 27.55
N LYS A 303 -8.11 9.39 26.55
CA LYS A 303 -8.45 8.39 25.51
C LYS A 303 -7.76 7.05 25.70
N ILE A 304 -6.89 6.90 26.70
CA ILE A 304 -6.27 5.60 27.02
C ILE A 304 -7.34 4.52 27.26
N PRO A 305 -8.42 4.75 28.04
CA PRO A 305 -9.45 3.73 28.25
C PRO A 305 -10.16 3.33 26.95
N ASP A 306 -10.42 4.30 26.06
CA ASP A 306 -11.07 4.06 24.77
C ASP A 306 -10.18 3.17 23.88
N PHE A 307 -8.88 3.48 23.83
CA PHE A 307 -7.92 2.70 23.06
C PHE A 307 -7.67 1.30 23.67
N ALA A 308 -7.64 1.20 25.00
CA ALA A 308 -7.54 -0.07 25.72
C ALA A 308 -8.76 -0.95 25.44
N ALA A 309 -9.97 -0.40 25.50
CA ALA A 309 -11.21 -1.11 25.18
C ALA A 309 -11.21 -1.65 23.73
N VAL A 310 -10.74 -0.86 22.77
CA VAL A 310 -10.63 -1.32 21.36
C VAL A 310 -9.60 -2.44 21.21
N LYS A 311 -8.46 -2.37 21.91
CA LYS A 311 -7.46 -3.46 21.91
C LYS A 311 -7.99 -4.74 22.55
N ILE A 312 -8.65 -4.62 23.70
CA ILE A 312 -9.30 -5.75 24.38
C ILE A 312 -10.37 -6.35 23.45
N GLY A 313 -11.20 -5.52 22.82
CA GLY A 313 -12.18 -5.95 21.83
C GLY A 313 -11.55 -6.67 20.62
N THR A 314 -10.37 -6.22 20.18
CA THR A 314 -9.61 -6.89 19.11
C THR A 314 -9.17 -8.29 19.53
N VAL A 315 -8.59 -8.42 20.72
CA VAL A 315 -8.16 -9.71 21.27
C VAL A 315 -9.36 -10.63 21.49
N ALA A 316 -10.46 -10.10 22.04
CA ALA A 316 -11.70 -10.85 22.23
C ALA A 316 -12.28 -11.33 20.89
N MET A 317 -12.29 -10.48 19.86
CA MET A 317 -12.75 -10.87 18.53
C MET A 317 -11.89 -11.98 17.92
N LEU A 318 -10.56 -11.88 18.01
CA LEU A 318 -9.65 -12.94 17.55
C LEU A 318 -9.84 -14.23 18.34
N TRP A 319 -10.01 -14.12 19.65
CA TRP A 319 -10.29 -15.26 20.51
C TRP A 319 -11.61 -15.92 20.10
N VAL A 320 -12.68 -15.16 19.85
CA VAL A 320 -13.94 -15.71 19.35
C VAL A 320 -13.74 -16.42 18.01
N ILE A 321 -13.02 -15.81 17.06
CA ILE A 321 -12.76 -16.43 15.75
C ILE A 321 -12.06 -17.78 15.92
N ILE A 322 -11.14 -17.90 16.87
CA ILE A 322 -10.27 -19.08 17.03
C ILE A 322 -10.85 -20.11 18.00
N ALA A 323 -11.64 -19.72 18.99
CA ALA A 323 -12.15 -20.61 20.02
C ALA A 323 -13.47 -21.30 19.63
N ILE A 324 -14.02 -21.00 18.44
CA ILE A 324 -15.23 -21.67 17.95
C ILE A 324 -14.93 -23.17 17.78
N PRO A 325 -15.61 -24.08 18.49
CA PRO A 325 -15.30 -25.50 18.46
C PRO A 325 -15.88 -26.16 17.21
N ILE A 326 -15.23 -25.96 16.07
CA ILE A 326 -15.52 -26.67 14.82
C ILE A 326 -14.28 -27.52 14.51
N TYR A 327 -14.41 -28.84 14.74
CA TYR A 327 -13.37 -29.86 14.50
C TYR A 327 -12.03 -29.68 15.24
N GLN A 328 -12.01 -28.99 16.38
CA GLN A 328 -10.75 -28.72 17.12
C GLN A 328 -10.28 -29.89 18.01
N SER A 329 -8.97 -30.06 18.13
CA SER A 329 -8.34 -30.93 19.14
C SER A 329 -8.30 -30.22 20.51
N THR A 330 -8.48 -30.99 21.57
CA THR A 330 -8.90 -30.53 22.91
C THR A 330 -7.84 -29.85 23.79
N ASN A 331 -6.62 -29.60 23.30
CA ASN A 331 -5.55 -28.97 24.08
C ASN A 331 -5.13 -27.64 23.44
N PHE A 332 -5.63 -26.52 23.96
CA PHE A 332 -5.46 -25.19 23.35
C PHE A 332 -4.83 -24.18 24.32
N SER A 333 -3.67 -23.64 23.95
CA SER A 333 -2.99 -22.57 24.70
C SER A 333 -2.64 -21.38 23.78
N PHE A 334 -3.66 -20.58 23.43
CA PHE A 334 -3.61 -19.49 22.44
C PHE A 334 -2.35 -18.61 22.47
N PHE A 335 -2.00 -18.06 23.64
CA PHE A 335 -0.92 -17.07 23.75
C PHE A 335 0.46 -17.71 23.81
N SER A 336 0.61 -18.87 24.45
CA SER A 336 1.88 -19.60 24.43
C SER A 336 2.20 -20.05 23.03
N ASP A 337 1.27 -20.69 22.31
CA ASP A 337 1.57 -21.30 21.00
C ASP A 337 1.83 -20.24 19.91
N LEU A 338 1.11 -19.11 19.92
CA LEU A 338 1.30 -18.02 18.95
C LEU A 338 2.65 -17.30 19.06
N PHE A 339 3.10 -17.06 20.30
CA PHE A 339 4.30 -16.26 20.55
C PHE A 339 5.54 -17.13 20.79
N SER A 340 5.40 -18.35 21.32
CA SER A 340 6.53 -19.27 21.52
C SER A 340 7.02 -19.90 20.21
N GLY A 341 6.13 -20.29 19.29
CA GLY A 341 6.53 -20.86 17.98
C GLY A 341 7.37 -19.91 17.11
N ARG A 342 7.31 -18.60 17.40
CA ARG A 342 8.15 -17.56 16.80
C ARG A 342 9.45 -17.30 17.56
N ALA A 343 9.51 -17.67 18.83
CA ALA A 343 10.70 -17.53 19.66
C ALA A 343 11.64 -18.74 19.56
N THR A 344 11.15 -19.93 19.14
CA THR A 344 11.91 -21.18 19.37
C THR A 344 12.08 -22.19 18.23
N GLY A 345 11.52 -22.09 17.00
CA GLY A 345 11.78 -23.23 16.09
C GLY A 345 11.42 -23.29 14.59
N VAL A 346 10.82 -22.30 13.94
CA VAL A 346 10.55 -22.40 12.46
C VAL A 346 10.98 -21.15 11.68
N SER A 347 11.46 -20.11 12.37
CA SER A 347 11.84 -18.83 11.77
C SER A 347 13.31 -18.68 11.40
N ASP A 348 14.20 -19.56 11.87
CA ASP A 348 15.65 -19.37 11.68
C ASP A 348 16.05 -19.56 10.21
N VAL A 349 15.55 -20.60 9.54
CA VAL A 349 15.93 -20.91 8.15
C VAL A 349 15.64 -19.77 7.15
N ALA A 350 14.45 -19.16 7.22
CA ALA A 350 14.09 -18.06 6.33
C ALA A 350 14.78 -16.74 6.71
N ILE A 351 15.24 -16.58 7.95
CA ILE A 351 16.08 -15.44 8.37
C ILE A 351 17.51 -15.65 7.89
N ASP A 352 18.04 -16.86 8.06
CA ASP A 352 19.39 -17.24 7.69
C ASP A 352 19.62 -17.06 6.18
N SER A 353 18.66 -17.50 5.35
CA SER A 353 18.70 -17.29 3.89
C SER A 353 18.67 -15.81 3.48
N ARG A 354 18.00 -14.93 4.25
CA ARG A 354 17.95 -13.49 3.97
C ARG A 354 19.23 -12.78 4.40
N GLN A 355 19.80 -13.24 5.51
CA GLN A 355 21.07 -12.73 6.03
C GLN A 355 22.22 -13.14 5.12
N SER A 356 22.20 -14.34 4.54
CA SER A 356 23.25 -14.77 3.61
C SER A 356 23.26 -13.98 2.29
N LEU A 357 22.12 -13.41 1.87
CA LEU A 357 22.06 -12.48 0.73
C LEU A 357 22.63 -11.08 1.07
N LEU A 358 22.69 -10.68 2.34
CA LEU A 358 23.09 -9.33 2.73
C LEU A 358 24.53 -9.00 2.33
N THR A 359 25.48 -9.92 2.58
CA THR A 359 26.90 -9.70 2.26
C THR A 359 27.12 -9.52 0.76
N PRO A 360 26.65 -10.43 -0.14
CA PRO A 360 26.74 -10.22 -1.59
C PRO A 360 26.12 -8.90 -2.07
N MET A 361 25.03 -8.46 -1.44
CA MET A 361 24.41 -7.18 -1.78
C MET A 361 25.27 -5.99 -1.39
N ILE A 362 25.90 -6.04 -0.22
CA ILE A 362 26.81 -4.97 0.23
C ILE A 362 28.04 -4.93 -0.69
N ASP A 363 28.62 -6.08 -1.00
CA ASP A 363 29.78 -6.19 -1.88
C ASP A 363 29.47 -5.60 -3.26
N ALA A 364 28.32 -5.94 -3.85
CA ALA A 364 27.85 -5.35 -5.10
C ALA A 364 27.70 -3.81 -5.00
N VAL A 365 27.15 -3.28 -3.90
CA VAL A 365 27.07 -1.82 -3.71
C VAL A 365 28.44 -1.18 -3.61
N ILE A 366 29.41 -1.82 -2.95
CA ILE A 366 30.78 -1.33 -2.81
C ILE A 366 31.50 -1.31 -4.17
N ASP A 367 31.27 -2.32 -5.00
CA ASP A 367 31.88 -2.47 -6.32
C ASP A 367 31.36 -1.45 -7.34
N SER A 368 30.06 -1.12 -7.31
CA SER A 368 29.43 -0.16 -8.24
C SER A 368 28.50 0.84 -7.54
N PRO A 369 29.00 1.70 -6.63
CA PRO A 369 28.16 2.51 -5.75
C PRO A 369 27.45 3.65 -6.48
N ALA A 370 28.09 4.21 -7.51
CA ALA A 370 27.59 5.37 -8.23
C ALA A 370 26.54 4.97 -9.29
N THR A 371 26.83 3.91 -10.04
CA THR A 371 26.12 3.52 -11.25
C THR A 371 25.21 2.31 -11.06
N GLY A 372 25.53 1.41 -10.13
CA GLY A 372 24.87 0.11 -10.00
C GLY A 372 25.18 -0.85 -11.16
N TYR A 373 24.37 -1.89 -11.31
CA TYR A 373 24.45 -2.95 -12.32
C TYR A 373 23.28 -2.96 -13.30
N GLY A 374 22.28 -2.10 -13.09
CA GLY A 374 21.08 -2.04 -13.92
C GLY A 374 20.02 -3.07 -13.53
N LEU A 375 18.87 -3.00 -14.21
CA LEU A 375 17.72 -3.87 -13.98
C LEU A 375 18.01 -5.31 -14.43
N GLY A 376 17.45 -6.27 -13.71
CA GLY A 376 17.62 -7.70 -13.97
C GLY A 376 18.98 -8.27 -13.54
N SER A 377 19.79 -7.48 -12.82
CA SER A 377 21.05 -7.95 -12.23
C SER A 377 20.77 -9.09 -11.24
N THR A 378 21.56 -10.15 -11.30
CA THR A 378 21.46 -11.29 -10.39
C THR A 378 22.61 -11.30 -9.39
N LEU A 379 22.34 -11.82 -8.19
CA LEU A 379 23.37 -12.15 -7.20
C LEU A 379 23.23 -13.60 -6.79
N THR A 380 24.36 -14.20 -6.46
CA THR A 380 24.46 -15.58 -6.01
C THR A 380 24.75 -15.64 -4.51
N TYR A 381 24.06 -16.51 -3.80
CA TYR A 381 24.28 -16.69 -2.37
C TYR A 381 23.94 -18.13 -1.94
N ASN A 382 24.46 -18.53 -0.78
CA ASN A 382 24.16 -19.83 -0.18
C ASN A 382 22.85 -19.75 0.64
N THR A 383 21.85 -20.52 0.26
CA THR A 383 20.59 -20.64 1.00
C THR A 383 20.63 -21.77 2.01
N SER A 384 19.91 -21.57 3.11
CA SER A 384 19.61 -22.61 4.09
C SER A 384 18.21 -23.22 3.87
N ASP A 385 17.46 -22.79 2.85
CA ASP A 385 16.08 -23.26 2.62
C ASP A 385 16.08 -24.74 2.18
N PRO A 386 15.57 -25.67 3.01
CA PRO A 386 15.54 -27.09 2.69
C PRO A 386 14.69 -27.37 1.45
N ARG A 387 13.66 -26.55 1.15
CA ARG A 387 12.83 -26.75 -0.04
C ARG A 387 13.61 -26.55 -1.33
N TRP A 388 14.54 -25.59 -1.33
CA TRP A 388 15.41 -25.36 -2.48
C TRP A 388 16.43 -26.48 -2.61
N ILE A 389 17.05 -26.86 -1.49
CA ILE A 389 18.06 -27.91 -1.44
C ILE A 389 17.48 -29.26 -1.89
N ASP A 390 16.27 -29.60 -1.43
CA ASP A 390 15.59 -30.85 -1.77
C ASP A 390 15.18 -30.90 -3.26
N ASP A 391 14.82 -29.76 -3.87
CA ASP A 391 14.35 -29.68 -5.27
C ASP A 391 15.49 -29.53 -6.28
N HIS A 392 16.61 -28.89 -5.90
CA HIS A 392 17.72 -28.55 -6.81
C HIS A 392 19.05 -29.25 -6.47
N GLU A 393 19.10 -30.03 -5.39
CA GLU A 393 20.31 -30.72 -4.90
C GLU A 393 21.51 -29.79 -4.68
N THR A 394 21.27 -28.49 -4.45
CA THR A 394 22.30 -27.47 -4.24
C THR A 394 21.85 -26.44 -3.21
N ASN A 395 22.81 -25.87 -2.48
CA ASN A 395 22.56 -24.74 -1.58
C ASN A 395 22.81 -23.38 -2.27
N ILE A 396 23.16 -23.36 -3.55
CA ILE A 396 23.45 -22.13 -4.28
C ILE A 396 22.17 -21.62 -4.96
N VAL A 397 21.81 -20.37 -4.68
CA VAL A 397 20.68 -19.67 -5.31
C VAL A 397 21.20 -18.46 -6.07
N GLU A 398 20.75 -18.32 -7.32
CA GLU A 398 20.89 -17.09 -8.10
C GLU A 398 19.53 -16.38 -8.19
N THR A 399 19.46 -15.10 -7.79
CA THR A 399 18.20 -14.34 -7.80
C THR A 399 18.39 -12.91 -8.29
N TYR A 400 17.36 -12.37 -8.96
CA TYR A 400 17.24 -10.94 -9.30
C TYR A 400 16.31 -10.18 -8.32
N ALA A 401 15.59 -10.93 -7.48
CA ALA A 401 14.60 -10.41 -6.54
C ALA A 401 15.22 -10.34 -5.16
N PHE A 402 15.67 -9.14 -4.78
CA PHE A 402 16.35 -8.94 -3.50
C PHE A 402 15.39 -8.49 -2.41
N GLU A 403 15.60 -9.00 -1.20
CA GLU A 403 14.70 -8.72 -0.08
C GLU A 403 15.04 -7.43 0.69
N TRP A 404 16.27 -6.93 0.57
CA TRP A 404 16.74 -5.70 1.20
C TRP A 404 16.47 -4.50 0.30
N GLY A 405 15.30 -3.89 0.43
CA GLY A 405 14.77 -2.94 -0.56
C GLY A 405 15.68 -1.75 -0.90
N TRP A 406 16.33 -1.15 0.09
CA TRP A 406 17.27 -0.03 -0.17
C TRP A 406 18.53 -0.47 -0.91
N LEU A 407 19.09 -1.62 -0.54
CA LEU A 407 20.25 -2.17 -1.24
C LEU A 407 19.85 -2.59 -2.65
N ASP A 408 18.64 -3.11 -2.84
CA ASP A 408 18.10 -3.47 -4.16
C ASP A 408 18.07 -2.26 -5.11
N ILE A 409 17.52 -1.13 -4.66
CA ILE A 409 17.54 0.12 -5.44
C ILE A 409 18.98 0.56 -5.73
N TRP A 410 19.86 0.47 -4.73
CA TRP A 410 21.25 0.92 -4.88
C TRP A 410 22.01 0.04 -5.89
N ILE A 411 21.84 -1.28 -5.83
CA ILE A 411 22.44 -2.22 -6.78
C ILE A 411 21.93 -1.93 -8.20
N LYS A 412 20.63 -1.66 -8.38
CA LYS A 412 20.05 -1.49 -9.73
C LYS A 412 20.31 -0.13 -10.34
N PHE A 413 20.35 0.93 -9.54
CA PHE A 413 20.36 2.31 -10.02
C PHE A 413 21.51 3.17 -9.48
N GLY A 414 22.36 2.62 -8.63
CA GLY A 414 23.37 3.37 -7.91
C GLY A 414 22.78 4.37 -6.92
N ILE A 415 23.64 5.26 -6.43
CA ILE A 415 23.27 6.32 -5.49
C ILE A 415 22.18 7.27 -6.04
N LEU A 416 22.08 7.41 -7.37
CA LEU A 416 21.08 8.26 -8.00
C LEU A 416 19.65 7.76 -7.76
N GLY A 417 19.42 6.44 -7.77
CA GLY A 417 18.10 5.88 -7.48
C GLY A 417 17.69 6.09 -6.02
N VAL A 418 18.61 5.87 -5.09
CA VAL A 418 18.40 6.13 -3.65
C VAL A 418 18.09 7.61 -3.43
N PHE A 419 18.87 8.51 -4.04
CA PHE A 419 18.67 9.95 -3.94
C PHE A 419 17.30 10.38 -4.49
N ALA A 420 16.88 9.87 -5.65
CA ALA A 420 15.59 10.22 -6.26
C ALA A 420 14.41 9.89 -5.33
N LEU A 421 14.47 8.73 -4.66
CA LEU A 421 13.45 8.31 -3.70
C LEU A 421 13.47 9.17 -2.43
N LEU A 422 14.64 9.39 -1.82
CA LEU A 422 14.74 10.24 -0.64
C LEU A 422 14.31 11.68 -0.92
N TRP A 423 14.61 12.21 -2.11
CA TRP A 423 14.13 13.52 -2.53
C TRP A 423 12.62 13.55 -2.67
N LEU A 424 12.00 12.53 -3.29
CA LEU A 424 10.54 12.43 -3.35
C LEU A 424 9.93 12.42 -1.94
N ALA A 425 10.47 11.59 -1.04
CA ALA A 425 10.04 11.49 0.35
C ALA A 425 10.10 12.85 1.07
N PHE A 426 11.20 13.58 0.87
CA PHE A 426 11.41 14.90 1.45
C PHE A 426 10.36 15.90 0.97
N LEU A 427 10.05 15.95 -0.32
CA LEU A 427 9.03 16.86 -0.87
C LEU A 427 7.62 16.55 -0.31
N ILE A 428 7.25 15.27 -0.28
CA ILE A 428 5.97 14.83 0.29
C ILE A 428 5.91 15.20 1.78
N THR A 429 6.99 14.94 2.52
CA THR A 429 7.10 15.27 3.94
C THR A 429 6.91 16.76 4.18
N GLN A 430 7.57 17.61 3.39
CA GLN A 430 7.44 19.06 3.51
C GLN A 430 6.01 19.54 3.24
N ASP A 431 5.33 18.97 2.23
CA ASP A 431 3.95 19.34 1.92
C ASP A 431 2.96 18.87 2.99
N LEU A 432 3.09 17.63 3.47
CA LEU A 432 2.26 17.09 4.56
C LEU A 432 2.49 17.83 5.87
N TRP A 433 3.75 18.18 6.18
CA TRP A 433 4.07 18.95 7.37
C TRP A 433 3.48 20.36 7.32
N GLN A 434 3.55 21.02 6.16
CA GLN A 434 2.92 22.31 5.97
C GLN A 434 1.39 22.21 6.16
N LEU A 435 0.75 21.20 5.56
CA LEU A 435 -0.69 20.95 5.71
C LEU A 435 -1.09 20.67 7.15
N PHE A 436 -0.32 19.83 7.85
CA PHE A 436 -0.51 19.55 9.26
C PHE A 436 -0.51 20.83 10.12
N ARG A 437 0.35 21.80 9.81
CA ARG A 437 0.40 23.07 10.54
C ARG A 437 -0.82 23.96 10.28
N ILE A 438 -1.25 24.07 9.02
CA ILE A 438 -2.28 25.03 8.58
C ILE A 438 -3.71 24.46 8.65
N ASP A 439 -3.94 23.21 8.26
CA ASP A 439 -5.27 22.57 8.16
C ASP A 439 -5.61 21.86 9.47
N LYS A 440 -5.90 22.66 10.50
CA LYS A 440 -6.21 22.16 11.85
C LYS A 440 -7.31 21.09 11.88
N PRO A 441 -8.45 21.23 11.16
CA PRO A 441 -9.52 20.23 11.18
C PRO A 441 -9.11 18.84 10.65
N ARG A 442 -8.14 18.78 9.74
CA ARG A 442 -7.67 17.52 9.13
C ARG A 442 -6.26 17.14 9.54
N ARG A 443 -5.75 17.69 10.64
CA ARG A 443 -4.43 17.34 11.21
C ARG A 443 -4.22 15.84 11.38
N TRP A 444 -5.25 15.13 11.80
CA TRP A 444 -5.21 13.68 11.96
C TRP A 444 -4.84 12.97 10.66
N LEU A 445 -5.38 13.43 9.53
CA LEU A 445 -5.12 12.85 8.21
C LEU A 445 -3.70 13.17 7.75
N HIS A 446 -3.29 14.44 7.82
CA HIS A 446 -1.96 14.86 7.38
C HIS A 446 -0.85 14.18 8.19
N LEU A 447 -1.05 14.02 9.51
CA LEU A 447 -0.13 13.29 10.37
C LEU A 447 -0.12 11.79 10.04
N SER A 448 -1.29 11.15 9.83
CA SER A 448 -1.32 9.73 9.52
C SER A 448 -0.69 9.42 8.16
N LEU A 449 -0.86 10.28 7.16
CA LEU A 449 -0.18 10.17 5.86
C LEU A 449 1.34 10.32 6.02
N LEU A 450 1.81 11.26 6.85
CA LEU A 450 3.23 11.43 7.13
C LEU A 450 3.81 10.19 7.83
N LEU A 451 3.10 9.66 8.83
CA LEU A 451 3.50 8.42 9.52
C LEU A 451 3.46 7.22 8.59
N SER A 452 2.52 7.16 7.66
CA SER A 452 2.45 6.10 6.64
C SER A 452 3.64 6.16 5.67
N LEU A 453 4.06 7.38 5.29
CA LEU A 453 5.28 7.60 4.51
C LEU A 453 6.53 7.14 5.26
N ILE A 454 6.67 7.51 6.54
CA ILE A 454 7.79 7.04 7.37
C ILE A 454 7.75 5.52 7.47
N GLY A 455 6.57 4.94 7.75
CA GLY A 455 6.37 3.51 7.87
C GLY A 455 6.81 2.74 6.62
N ILE A 456 6.41 3.18 5.43
CA ILE A 456 6.78 2.46 4.19
C ILE A 456 8.28 2.55 3.92
N TYR A 457 8.93 3.68 4.21
CA TYR A 457 10.39 3.83 4.04
C TYR A 457 11.19 2.99 5.04
N VAL A 458 10.71 2.89 6.28
CA VAL A 458 11.31 2.03 7.31
C VAL A 458 11.14 0.56 6.96
N VAL A 459 9.94 0.15 6.56
CA VAL A 459 9.68 -1.23 6.15
C VAL A 459 10.47 -1.61 4.91
N HIS A 460 10.77 -0.64 4.05
CA HIS A 460 11.54 -0.87 2.84
C HIS A 460 12.94 -1.44 3.09
N PHE A 461 13.52 -1.24 4.28
CA PHE A 461 14.78 -1.89 4.67
C PHE A 461 14.67 -3.42 4.66
N PHE A 462 13.55 -3.96 5.13
CA PHE A 462 13.38 -5.41 5.38
C PHE A 462 12.42 -6.08 4.39
N SER A 463 11.76 -5.31 3.54
CA SER A 463 10.79 -5.80 2.56
C SER A 463 10.70 -4.81 1.40
N PRO A 464 10.93 -5.21 0.14
CA PRO A 464 11.18 -4.31 -0.98
C PRO A 464 9.90 -3.63 -1.52
N TYR A 465 9.05 -3.05 -0.66
CA TYR A 465 7.77 -2.47 -1.08
C TYR A 465 7.90 -1.31 -2.09
N LEU A 466 8.93 -0.46 -2.01
CA LEU A 466 9.18 0.60 -2.99
C LEU A 466 9.76 0.07 -4.32
N ASN A 467 9.94 -1.25 -4.44
CA ASN A 467 10.26 -1.95 -5.70
C ASN A 467 9.04 -2.73 -6.21
N HIS A 468 7.86 -2.46 -5.65
CA HIS A 468 6.62 -3.19 -5.92
C HIS A 468 5.42 -2.25 -6.10
N PRO A 469 4.41 -2.61 -6.92
CA PRO A 469 3.17 -1.84 -7.07
C PRO A 469 2.47 -1.44 -5.77
N ILE A 470 2.59 -2.23 -4.70
CA ILE A 470 1.99 -1.93 -3.39
C ILE A 470 2.60 -0.67 -2.75
N GLY A 471 3.93 -0.54 -2.75
CA GLY A 471 4.59 0.65 -2.19
C GLY A 471 4.32 1.87 -3.05
N TRP A 472 4.44 1.74 -4.38
CA TRP A 472 4.12 2.84 -5.30
C TRP A 472 2.66 3.28 -5.24
N GLY A 473 1.71 2.34 -5.08
CA GLY A 473 0.31 2.63 -4.82
C GLY A 473 0.11 3.40 -3.50
N THR A 474 0.84 3.04 -2.44
CA THR A 474 0.83 3.78 -1.17
C THR A 474 1.29 5.23 -1.37
N ILE A 475 2.41 5.44 -2.06
CA ILE A 475 2.93 6.78 -2.36
C ILE A 475 1.95 7.57 -3.23
N ALA A 476 1.37 6.93 -4.25
CA ALA A 476 0.39 7.55 -5.12
C ALA A 476 -0.88 7.99 -4.37
N ILE A 477 -1.39 7.18 -3.43
CA ILE A 477 -2.53 7.56 -2.57
C ILE A 477 -2.16 8.76 -1.69
N ILE A 478 -0.98 8.75 -1.06
CA ILE A 478 -0.50 9.87 -0.22
C ILE A 478 -0.46 11.16 -1.06
N ILE A 479 0.14 11.11 -2.24
CA ILE A 479 0.24 12.25 -3.16
C ILE A 479 -1.15 12.72 -3.62
N ALA A 480 -2.06 11.80 -3.97
CA ALA A 480 -3.42 12.12 -4.41
C ALA A 480 -4.23 12.92 -3.37
N LEU A 481 -3.90 12.75 -2.09
CA LEU A 481 -4.57 13.41 -0.97
C LEU A 481 -3.95 14.78 -0.61
N ILE A 482 -2.84 15.17 -1.23
CA ILE A 482 -2.26 16.51 -1.10
C ILE A 482 -3.02 17.49 -2.01
N PRO A 483 -3.63 18.57 -1.46
CA PRO A 483 -4.31 19.57 -2.28
C PRO A 483 -3.33 20.49 -3.01
N PHE A 484 -3.11 20.26 -4.29
CA PHE A 484 -2.21 21.08 -5.12
C PHE A 484 -2.90 22.31 -5.74
N GLU A 485 -4.18 22.22 -6.09
CA GLU A 485 -4.91 23.31 -6.77
C GLU A 485 -5.41 24.39 -5.79
N ASP A 486 -5.78 24.03 -4.55
CA ASP A 486 -6.30 24.95 -3.54
C ASP A 486 -5.28 26.00 -3.06
N ARG A 487 -3.98 25.66 -3.04
CA ARG A 487 -2.92 26.59 -2.59
C ARG A 487 -2.73 27.77 -3.52
N ARG A 488 -2.96 27.63 -4.84
CA ARG A 488 -2.91 28.77 -5.76
C ARG A 488 -4.07 29.73 -5.51
N LEU A 489 -5.26 29.21 -5.23
CA LEU A 489 -6.43 30.03 -4.92
C LEU A 489 -6.32 30.76 -3.58
N GLU A 490 -5.74 30.12 -2.56
CA GLU A 490 -5.47 30.77 -1.27
C GLU A 490 -4.30 31.78 -1.36
N ALA A 491 -3.21 31.46 -2.05
CA ALA A 491 -2.10 32.41 -2.24
C ALA A 491 -2.53 33.65 -3.05
N VAL A 492 -3.46 33.50 -4.00
CA VAL A 492 -4.07 34.63 -4.73
C VAL A 492 -5.04 35.41 -3.83
N ARG A 493 -5.83 34.75 -2.98
CA ARG A 493 -6.72 35.41 -2.02
C ARG A 493 -5.99 36.16 -0.89
N VAL A 494 -4.84 35.65 -0.45
CA VAL A 494 -4.00 36.30 0.58
C VAL A 494 -3.20 37.47 -0.02
N LYS A 495 -2.97 37.47 -1.34
CA LYS A 495 -2.31 38.57 -2.06
C LYS A 495 -3.25 39.67 -2.55
N GLU A 496 -4.57 39.58 -2.38
CA GLU A 496 -5.40 40.80 -2.43
C GLU A 496 -5.02 41.67 -1.23
N PRO A 497 -4.35 42.82 -1.42
CA PRO A 497 -3.99 43.64 -0.29
C PRO A 497 -5.28 44.09 0.39
N VAL A 498 -5.31 44.03 1.72
CA VAL A 498 -6.38 44.57 2.57
C VAL A 498 -6.76 46.02 2.16
N GLN A 499 -5.84 46.74 1.51
CA GLN A 499 -6.06 48.06 0.90
C GLN A 499 -7.08 48.07 -0.26
N ALA A 500 -7.17 47.03 -1.08
CA ALA A 500 -8.17 46.93 -2.17
C ALA A 500 -9.60 46.77 -1.61
N ARG A 501 -9.75 46.04 -0.49
CA ARG A 501 -11.02 45.94 0.24
C ARG A 501 -11.38 47.23 0.99
N ARG A 502 -10.39 47.95 1.53
CA ARG A 502 -10.60 49.29 2.13
C ARG A 502 -10.99 50.35 1.10
N ARG A 503 -10.38 50.38 -0.09
CA ARG A 503 -10.75 51.32 -1.17
C ARG A 503 -12.16 51.06 -1.71
N LYS A 504 -12.57 49.79 -1.86
CA LYS A 504 -13.96 49.46 -2.24
C LYS A 504 -14.99 49.84 -1.17
N ARG A 505 -14.66 49.75 0.13
CA ARG A 505 -15.56 50.24 1.20
C ARG A 505 -15.60 51.77 1.30
N ALA A 506 -14.47 52.45 1.13
CA ALA A 506 -14.41 53.91 1.17
C ALA A 506 -15.16 54.55 -0.03
N GLY A 507 -15.04 54.00 -1.23
CA GLY A 507 -15.76 54.49 -2.41
C GLY A 507 -17.29 54.26 -2.37
N VAL A 508 -17.76 53.27 -1.60
CA VAL A 508 -19.20 53.01 -1.38
C VAL A 508 -19.79 53.92 -0.31
N ILE A 509 -18.99 54.38 0.66
CA ILE A 509 -19.42 55.36 1.67
C ILE A 509 -19.46 56.78 1.07
N ALA A 510 -18.51 57.13 0.20
CA ALA A 510 -18.51 58.43 -0.47
C ALA A 510 -19.73 58.63 -1.40
N ARG A 511 -20.16 57.59 -2.14
CA ARG A 511 -21.36 57.64 -3.00
C ARG A 511 -22.71 57.62 -2.26
N LYS A 512 -22.71 57.57 -0.93
CA LYS A 512 -23.92 57.70 -0.10
C LYS A 512 -24.00 59.04 0.64
N ALA A 513 -22.98 59.88 0.48
CA ALA A 513 -22.88 61.19 1.12
C ALA A 513 -23.00 62.36 0.12
N ASP A 514 -23.06 62.04 -1.18
CA ASP A 514 -23.57 62.91 -2.26
C ASP A 514 -24.95 62.38 -2.67
#